data_AF-A0A522VUK6-F1
#
_entry.id   AF-A0A522VUK6-F1
#
_cell.length_a   1.000
_cell.length_b   1.000
_cell.length_c   1.000
_cell.angle_alpha   90.00
_cell.angle_beta   90.00
_cell.angle_gamma   90.00
#
_symmetry.space_group_name_H-M   'P 1'
#
loop_
_entity.id
_entity.type
_entity.pdbx_description
1 polymer ?
#
loop_
_entity_poly.entity_id
_entity_poly.type
_entity_poly.pdbx_seq_one_letter_code
_entity_poly.pdbx_strand_id
1 'polypeptide(L)' 'MKPESVTIQNLEAAFAGESMAHLKYRYFARLAREAGDAETARLFEETADQEVQHAFGHLDLLH' A
#
# COMPACT_ATOMS: atom_id res chain seq x y z
N MET A 1 -19.93 -10.22 -23.39
CA MET A 1 -19.21 -9.13 -22.71
C MET A 1 -17.81 -9.10 -23.27
N LYS A 2 -17.25 -7.94 -23.64
CA LYS A 2 -15.81 -7.87 -23.95
C LYS A 2 -15.05 -8.21 -22.65
N PRO A 3 -13.99 -9.03 -22.70
CA PRO A 3 -13.14 -9.21 -21.52
C PRO A 3 -12.60 -7.83 -21.13
N GLU A 4 -12.57 -7.56 -19.82
CA GLU A 4 -11.88 -6.39 -19.29
C GLU A 4 -10.43 -6.39 -19.77
N SER A 5 -9.90 -5.18 -20.00
CA SER A 5 -8.52 -5.02 -20.41
C SER A 5 -7.59 -5.63 -19.35
N VAL A 6 -6.67 -6.50 -19.76
CA VAL A 6 -5.66 -7.08 -18.87
C VAL A 6 -4.86 -5.98 -18.15
N THR A 7 -4.60 -4.86 -18.83
CA THR A 7 -3.94 -3.70 -18.21
C THR A 7 -4.78 -3.09 -17.09
N ILE A 8 -6.10 -2.99 -17.25
CA ILE A 8 -7.00 -2.45 -16.22
C ILE A 8 -7.05 -3.41 -15.02
N GLN A 9 -7.20 -4.71 -15.27
CA GLN A 9 -7.17 -5.73 -14.21
C GLN A 9 -5.85 -5.71 -13.42
N ASN A 10 -4.72 -5.51 -14.12
CA ASN A 10 -3.42 -5.40 -13.46
C ASN A 10 -3.30 -4.13 -12.61
N LEU A 11 -3.85 -3.00 -13.06
CA LEU A 11 -3.86 -1.74 -12.30
C LEU A 11 -4.74 -1.87 -11.04
N GLU A 12 -5.92 -2.48 -11.15
CA GLU A 12 -6.80 -2.74 -10.00
C GLU A 12 -6.15 -3.70 -9.00
N ALA A 13 -5.49 -4.76 -9.48
CA ALA A 13 -4.77 -5.70 -8.64
C ALA A 13 -3.58 -5.02 -7.93
N ALA A 14 -2.85 -4.14 -8.63
CA ALA A 14 -1.76 -3.36 -8.05
C ALA A 14 -2.28 -2.40 -6.96
N PHE A 15 -3.33 -1.64 -7.25
CA PHE A 15 -3.98 -0.77 -6.25
C PHE A 15 -4.40 -1.54 -4.98
N ALA A 16 -5.01 -2.72 -5.14
CA ALA A 16 -5.37 -3.58 -4.02
C ALA A 16 -4.14 -4.09 -3.26
N GLY A 17 -3.06 -4.41 -3.98
CA GLY A 17 -1.76 -4.81 -3.43
C GLY A 17 -1.15 -3.74 -2.54
N GLU A 18 -1.03 -2.51 -3.05
CA GLU A 18 -0.44 -1.39 -2.30
C GLU A 18 -1.32 -0.99 -1.10
N SER A 19 -2.64 -1.07 -1.23
CA SER A 19 -3.57 -0.86 -0.11
C SER A 19 -3.36 -1.89 1.00
N MET A 20 -3.10 -3.15 0.64
CA MET A 20 -2.80 -4.20 1.62
C MET A 20 -1.42 -4.03 2.23
N ALA A 21 -0.42 -3.63 1.45
CA ALA A 21 0.94 -3.34 1.91
C ALA A 21 0.93 -2.20 2.94
N HIS A 22 0.25 -1.09 2.65
CA HIS A 22 0.03 0.01 3.58
C HIS A 22 -0.47 -0.48 4.95
N LEU A 23 -1.57 -1.25 4.98
CA LEU A 23 -2.14 -1.77 6.22
C LEU A 23 -1.17 -2.69 6.99
N LYS A 24 -0.41 -3.53 6.28
CA LYS A 24 0.60 -4.40 6.90
C LYS A 24 1.71 -3.59 7.56
N TYR A 25 2.22 -2.57 6.87
CA TYR A 25 3.26 -1.72 7.43
C TYR A 25 2.77 -0.92 8.64
N ARG A 26 1.55 -0.39 8.61
CA ARG A 26 0.93 0.23 9.80
C ARG A 26 0.79 -0.75 10.97
N TYR A 27 0.44 -2.00 10.69
CA TYR A 27 0.37 -3.04 11.72
C TYR A 27 1.75 -3.35 12.33
N PHE A 28 2.80 -3.47 11.52
CA PHE A 28 4.15 -3.70 12.03
C PHE A 28 4.73 -2.49 12.76
N ALA A 29 4.42 -1.27 12.33
CA ALA A 29 4.74 -0.06 13.06
C ALA A 29 4.15 -0.09 14.48
N ARG A 30 2.87 -0.48 14.62
CA ARG A 30 2.23 -0.64 15.93
C ARG A 30 2.98 -1.64 16.81
N LEU A 31 3.34 -2.80 16.27
CA LEU A 31 4.09 -3.82 17.03
C LEU A 31 5.48 -3.30 17.46
N ALA A 32 6.18 -2.58 16.59
CA ALA A 32 7.48 -1.98 16.92
C ALA A 32 7.34 -0.93 18.04
N ARG A 33 6.30 -0.09 18.01
CA ARG A 33 6.00 0.86 19.10
C ARG A 33 5.72 0.16 20.43
N GLU A 34 4.95 -0.93 20.41
CA GLU A 34 4.65 -1.74 21.60
C GLU A 34 5.90 -2.40 22.18
N ALA A 35 6.88 -2.73 21.35
CA ALA A 35 8.19 -3.25 21.76
C ALA A 35 9.18 -2.17 22.24
N GLY A 36 8.80 -0.88 22.16
CA GLY A 36 9.68 0.25 22.50
C GLY A 36 10.68 0.63 21.41
N ASP A 37 10.58 0.04 20.22
CA ASP A 37 11.44 0.34 19.07
C ASP A 37 10.81 1.45 18.20
N ALA A 38 11.06 2.69 18.62
CA ALA A 38 10.51 3.87 17.95
C ALA A 38 11.15 4.14 16.58
N GLU A 39 12.36 3.67 16.31
CA GLU A 39 13.04 3.88 15.03
C GLU A 39 12.43 2.99 13.95
N THR A 40 12.34 1.68 14.22
CA THR A 40 11.70 0.72 13.31
C THR A 40 10.22 1.07 13.08
N ALA A 41 9.52 1.54 14.11
CA ALA A 41 8.15 2.01 13.95
C ALA A 41 8.02 3.15 12.93
N ARG A 42 8.89 4.16 13.02
CA ARG A 42 8.90 5.29 12.08
C ARG A 42 9.20 4.82 10.65
N LEU A 43 10.18 3.92 10.49
CA LEU A 43 10.50 3.36 9.18
C LEU A 43 9.28 2.69 8.54
N PHE A 44 8.55 1.86 9.30
CA PHE A 44 7.34 1.24 8.80
C PHE A 44 6.22 2.24 8.49
N GLU A 45 6.07 3.31 9.27
CA GLU A 45 5.10 4.36 8.99
C GLU A 45 5.44 5.11 7.70
N GLU A 46 6.71 5.47 7.51
CA GLU A 46 7.20 6.12 6.29
C GLU A 46 7.00 5.23 5.05
N THR A 47 7.31 3.93 5.15
CA THR A 47 7.02 2.98 4.06
C THR A 47 5.52 2.87 3.80
N ALA A 48 4.68 2.81 4.83
CA ALA A 48 3.23 2.77 4.65
C ALA A 48 2.72 4.01 3.89
N ASP A 49 3.26 5.19 4.17
CA ASP A 49 2.87 6.43 3.50
C ASP A 49 3.32 6.46 2.02
N GLN A 50 4.44 5.80 1.68
CA GLN A 50 4.87 5.61 0.30
C GLN A 50 3.87 4.74 -0.50
N GLU A 51 3.33 3.67 0.10
CA GLU A 51 2.35 2.82 -0.59
C GLU A 51 1.04 3.54 -0.91
N VAL A 52 0.68 4.58 -0.14
CA VAL A 52 -0.46 5.44 -0.50
C VAL A 52 -0.19 6.20 -1.80
N GLN A 53 1.05 6.67 -2.01
CA GLN A 53 1.42 7.35 -3.25
C GLN A 53 1.40 6.39 -4.44
N HIS A 54 1.87 5.15 -4.27
CA HIS A 54 1.76 4.12 -5.30
C HIS A 54 0.29 3.81 -5.64
N ALA A 55 -0.55 3.62 -4.61
CA ALA A 55 -1.98 3.38 -4.78
C ALA A 55 -2.67 4.52 -5.55
N PHE A 56 -2.38 5.78 -5.23
CA PHE A 56 -2.91 6.93 -5.97
C PHE A 56 -2.42 6.95 -7.42
N GLY A 57 -1.15 6.65 -7.68
CA GLY A 57 -0.65 6.54 -9.05
C GLY A 57 -1.37 5.48 -9.88
N HIS A 58 -1.83 4.38 -9.27
CA HIS A 58 -2.68 3.40 -9.96
C HIS A 58 -4.09 3.91 -10.21
N LEU A 59 -4.69 4.64 -9.26
CA LEU A 59 -6.01 5.25 -9.44
C LEU A 59 -6.00 6.33 -10.54
N ASP A 60 -4.96 7.15 -10.63
CA ASP A 60 -4.80 8.17 -11.67
C ASP A 60 -4.75 7.58 -13.10
N LEU A 61 -4.40 6.30 -13.23
CA LEU A 61 -4.42 5.57 -14.52
C LEU A 61 -5.77 4.88 -14.79
N LEU A 62 -6.57 4.66 -13.75
CA LEU A 62 -7.89 4.02 -13.82
C LEU A 62 -9.03 5.03 -14.03
N HIS A 63 -8.89 6.27 -13.54
CA HIS A 63 -9.94 7.28 -13.46
C HIS A 63 -9.48 8.65 -13.96
#